data_AF-A0A420RV74-F1
#
_entry.id   AF-A0A420RV74-F1
#
_cell.length_a   1.000
_cell.length_b   1.000
_cell.length_c   1.000
_cell.angle_alpha   90.00
_cell.angle_beta   90.00
_cell.angle_gamma   90.00
#
_symmetry.space_group_name_H-M   'P 1'
#
loop_
_entity.id
_entity.type
_entity.pdbx_description
1 polymer ?
#
loop_
_entity_poly.entity_id
_entity_poly.type
_entity_poly.pdbx_seq_one_letter_code
_entity_poly.pdbx_strand_id
1 'polypeptide(L)'
;MSGSSTPRGCGNPSVGSFSKFDPKLAPGHDRARQRTHESTWVKLVEAVPKDEEDWRLARQSHAFSNPEEMVKTLEDLLDGRKKSQLYKIVYLASRYAILNGDPSRTEAIYSDLRECLDNPNLEDNMLDIYMASVVKFIKALDDLFLKGLLHRAFELVLYIPINISHLRLYGPHKERFSTCFSIQKPPAEIQGSLLLSIPFLVHYLVPELR
;
A
#
# COMPACT_ATOMS: atom_id res chain seq x y z
N MET A 1 86.83 -4.72 14.74
CA MET A 1 87.06 -6.16 14.52
C MET A 1 86.10 -6.93 15.40
N SER A 2 85.36 -7.88 14.82
CA SER A 2 84.65 -9.05 15.41
C SER A 2 83.76 -8.81 16.64
N GLY A 3 82.47 -9.14 16.71
CA GLY A 3 81.64 -10.08 15.94
C GLY A 3 80.85 -10.94 16.94
N SER A 4 79.51 -10.98 16.80
CA SER A 4 78.52 -12.01 17.28
C SER A 4 78.46 -12.34 18.79
N SER A 5 77.32 -12.60 19.45
CA SER A 5 76.04 -13.20 19.03
C SER A 5 74.98 -13.05 20.15
N THR A 6 73.71 -12.88 19.74
CA THR A 6 72.44 -13.03 20.49
C THR A 6 72.22 -14.50 20.97
N PRO A 7 71.23 -14.89 21.84
CA PRO A 7 69.82 -14.43 21.84
C PRO A 7 68.96 -14.56 23.14
N ARG A 8 67.68 -14.14 22.98
CA ARG A 8 66.41 -14.54 23.67
C ARG A 8 65.85 -13.67 24.80
N GLY A 9 64.59 -13.27 24.62
CA GLY A 9 63.63 -13.10 25.72
C GLY A 9 62.51 -12.08 25.47
N CYS A 10 61.33 -12.59 25.09
CA CYS A 10 59.97 -12.01 25.28
C CYS A 10 59.67 -10.63 24.65
N GLY A 11 58.79 -10.47 23.67
CA GLY A 11 57.50 -11.14 23.46
C GLY A 11 56.37 -10.29 24.04
N ASN A 12 55.94 -9.25 23.32
CA ASN A 12 54.67 -8.55 23.52
C ASN A 12 54.11 -8.16 22.14
N PRO A 13 53.16 -8.91 21.56
CA PRO A 13 52.30 -8.38 20.53
C PRO A 13 51.13 -7.67 21.20
N SER A 14 51.03 -6.37 20.94
CA SER A 14 49.86 -5.54 21.21
C SER A 14 48.64 -6.18 20.55
N VAL A 15 47.84 -6.89 21.34
CA VAL A 15 46.59 -7.51 20.87
C VAL A 15 45.58 -6.39 20.66
N GLY A 16 45.35 -6.06 19.38
CA GLY A 16 44.24 -5.23 18.95
C GLY A 16 42.93 -5.81 19.47
N SER A 17 42.17 -4.95 20.14
CA SER A 17 40.85 -5.26 20.69
C SER A 17 39.92 -5.71 19.56
N PHE A 18 39.66 -7.02 19.48
CA PHE A 18 38.56 -7.56 18.71
C PHE A 18 37.27 -7.11 19.41
N SER A 19 36.62 -6.09 18.84
CA SER A 19 35.26 -5.73 19.21
C SER A 19 34.39 -6.97 19.08
N LYS A 20 33.82 -7.41 20.20
CA LYS A 20 32.82 -8.48 20.26
C LYS A 20 31.71 -8.13 19.27
N PHE A 21 31.48 -9.00 18.30
CA PHE A 21 30.28 -8.97 17.49
C PHE A 21 29.10 -9.21 18.43
N ASP A 22 28.32 -8.17 18.68
CA ASP A 22 27.07 -8.25 19.41
C ASP A 22 25.96 -8.58 18.40
N PRO A 23 25.36 -9.79 18.40
CA PRO A 23 24.38 -10.21 17.40
C PRO A 23 23.08 -9.39 17.42
N LYS A 24 22.92 -8.49 18.40
CA LYS A 24 21.74 -7.63 18.58
C LYS A 24 21.79 -6.32 17.79
N LEU A 25 22.86 -6.05 17.05
CA LEU A 25 23.01 -4.86 16.21
C LEU A 25 23.20 -5.25 14.74
N ALA A 26 22.25 -5.97 14.14
CA ALA A 26 22.17 -6.10 12.69
C ALA A 26 21.40 -4.88 12.13
N PRO A 27 22.06 -3.77 11.75
CA PRO A 27 21.37 -2.51 11.40
C PRO A 27 20.85 -2.54 9.96
N GLY A 28 21.03 -3.67 9.26
CA GLY A 28 20.75 -3.81 7.83
C GLY A 28 19.27 -3.93 7.51
N HIS A 29 18.52 -4.74 8.26
CA HIS A 29 17.10 -4.98 7.98
C HIS A 29 16.23 -3.75 8.26
N ASP A 30 16.45 -3.06 9.38
CA ASP A 30 15.66 -1.88 9.73
C ASP A 30 15.97 -0.69 8.84
N ARG A 31 17.25 -0.44 8.49
CA ARG A 31 17.62 0.62 7.56
C ARG A 31 17.12 0.35 6.15
N ALA A 32 17.18 -0.90 5.69
CA ALA A 32 16.63 -1.28 4.38
C ALA A 32 15.10 -1.08 4.35
N ARG A 33 14.40 -1.50 5.40
CA ARG A 33 12.94 -1.33 5.54
C ARG A 33 12.53 0.14 5.63
N GLN A 34 13.28 0.96 6.35
CA GLN A 34 13.03 2.41 6.40
C GLN A 34 13.22 3.06 5.02
N ARG A 35 14.27 2.67 4.29
CA ARG A 35 14.52 3.17 2.92
C ARG A 35 13.41 2.78 1.93
N THR A 36 12.85 1.57 2.05
CA THR A 36 11.74 1.14 1.18
C THR A 36 10.43 1.83 1.54
N HIS A 37 10.20 2.15 2.83
CA HIS A 37 9.04 2.95 3.23
C HIS A 37 9.15 4.38 2.68
N GLU A 38 10.31 5.01 2.79
CA GLU A 38 10.50 6.39 2.32
C GLU A 38 10.37 6.51 0.80
N SER A 39 10.93 5.57 0.04
CA SER A 39 10.75 5.55 -1.42
C SER A 39 9.30 5.34 -1.85
N THR A 40 8.49 4.65 -1.04
CA THR A 40 7.05 4.50 -1.28
C THR A 40 6.31 5.83 -1.10
N TRP A 41 6.71 6.65 -0.12
CA TRP A 41 6.15 7.99 0.07
C TRP A 41 6.56 8.96 -1.04
N VAL A 42 7.82 8.87 -1.52
CA VAL A 42 8.28 9.66 -2.68
C VAL A 42 7.45 9.33 -3.92
N LYS A 43 7.29 8.04 -4.24
CA LYS A 43 6.46 7.60 -5.38
C LYS A 43 5.00 8.01 -5.25
N LEU A 44 4.46 8.04 -4.02
CA LEU A 44 3.12 8.56 -3.79
C LEU A 44 3.06 10.04 -4.19
N VAL A 45 3.94 10.88 -3.66
CA VAL A 45 3.96 12.33 -3.96
C VAL A 45 4.18 12.61 -5.45
N GLU A 46 4.98 11.80 -6.14
CA GLU A 46 5.19 11.90 -7.59
C GLU A 46 3.95 11.53 -8.41
N ALA A 47 3.15 10.57 -7.94
CA ALA A 47 1.96 10.09 -8.65
C ALA A 47 0.71 10.94 -8.41
N VAL A 48 0.68 11.75 -7.35
CA VAL A 48 -0.48 12.56 -7.00
C VAL A 48 -0.61 13.78 -7.93
N PRO A 49 -1.76 13.96 -8.60
CA PRO A 49 -2.02 15.17 -9.39
C PRO A 49 -2.00 16.44 -8.51
N LYS A 50 -1.30 17.49 -8.96
CA LYS A 50 -1.08 18.71 -8.15
C LYS A 50 -1.97 19.87 -8.55
N ASP A 51 -2.36 19.93 -9.81
CA ASP A 51 -3.23 20.94 -10.39
C ASP A 51 -4.25 20.32 -11.37
N GLU A 52 -5.15 21.16 -11.89
CA GLU A 52 -6.23 20.74 -12.79
C GLU A 52 -5.74 20.06 -14.07
N GLU A 53 -4.58 20.48 -14.58
CA GLU A 53 -4.01 19.90 -15.79
C GLU A 53 -3.47 18.50 -15.50
N ASP A 54 -2.81 18.30 -14.36
CA ASP A 54 -2.40 16.97 -13.91
C ASP A 54 -3.61 16.04 -13.74
N TRP A 55 -4.73 16.52 -13.15
CA TRP A 55 -5.95 15.72 -13.01
C TRP A 55 -6.54 15.33 -14.36
N ARG A 56 -6.57 16.27 -15.31
CA ARG A 56 -7.02 16.01 -16.69
C ARG A 56 -6.14 14.98 -17.38
N LEU A 57 -4.83 15.11 -17.28
CA LEU A 57 -3.86 14.19 -17.88
C LEU A 57 -3.92 12.80 -17.24
N ALA A 58 -4.07 12.70 -15.91
CA ALA A 58 -4.24 11.44 -15.21
C ALA A 58 -5.51 10.70 -15.65
N ARG A 59 -6.64 11.40 -15.80
CA ARG A 59 -7.86 10.80 -16.35
C ARG A 59 -7.65 10.28 -17.76
N GLN A 60 -6.93 11.02 -18.61
CA GLN A 60 -6.65 10.58 -19.98
C GLN A 60 -5.75 9.35 -20.01
N SER A 61 -4.66 9.33 -19.23
CA SER A 61 -3.72 8.21 -19.22
C SER A 61 -4.32 6.93 -18.65
N HIS A 62 -5.32 7.05 -17.77
CA HIS A 62 -6.02 5.93 -17.15
C HIS A 62 -7.38 5.62 -17.81
N ALA A 63 -7.66 6.12 -19.01
CA ALA A 63 -8.91 5.87 -19.76
C ALA A 63 -10.18 6.22 -18.95
N PHE A 64 -10.08 7.29 -18.17
CA PHE A 64 -11.11 7.84 -17.28
C PHE A 64 -11.60 9.23 -17.74
N SER A 65 -11.38 9.57 -19.01
CA SER A 65 -11.73 10.88 -19.58
C SER A 65 -13.12 10.93 -20.24
N ASN A 66 -13.73 9.77 -20.49
CA ASN A 66 -15.07 9.65 -21.05
C ASN A 66 -15.82 8.43 -20.46
N PRO A 67 -17.17 8.45 -20.42
CA PRO A 67 -17.94 7.42 -19.73
C PRO A 67 -17.80 6.02 -20.32
N GLU A 68 -17.68 5.91 -21.64
CA GLU A 68 -17.60 4.62 -22.33
C GLU A 68 -16.29 3.90 -22.00
N GLU A 69 -15.16 4.61 -22.05
CA GLU A 69 -13.86 4.09 -21.63
C GLU A 69 -13.81 3.83 -20.13
N MET A 70 -14.44 4.69 -19.31
CA MET A 70 -14.51 4.49 -17.86
C MET A 70 -15.17 3.16 -17.51
N VAL A 71 -16.33 2.84 -18.09
CA VAL A 71 -17.05 1.59 -17.83
C VAL A 71 -16.18 0.39 -18.21
N LYS A 72 -15.63 0.38 -19.43
CA LYS A 72 -14.77 -0.70 -19.90
C LYS A 72 -13.53 -0.87 -19.02
N THR A 73 -12.90 0.23 -18.62
CA THR A 73 -11.72 0.21 -17.75
C THR A 73 -12.07 -0.34 -16.37
N LEU A 74 -13.23 0.02 -15.82
CA LEU A 74 -13.69 -0.52 -14.55
C LEU A 74 -14.01 -2.01 -14.62
N GLU A 75 -14.69 -2.45 -15.66
CA GLU A 75 -14.94 -3.89 -15.89
C GLU A 75 -13.63 -4.66 -15.94
N ASP A 76 -12.62 -4.13 -16.65
CA ASP A 76 -11.30 -4.74 -16.74
C ASP A 76 -10.54 -4.74 -15.41
N LEU A 77 -10.59 -3.64 -14.65
CA LEU A 77 -9.94 -3.52 -13.35
C LEU A 77 -10.61 -4.40 -12.29
N LEU A 78 -11.91 -4.66 -12.41
CA LEU A 78 -12.69 -5.46 -11.46
C LEU A 78 -12.89 -6.90 -11.93
N ASP A 79 -12.30 -7.30 -13.05
CA ASP A 79 -12.31 -8.70 -13.51
C ASP A 79 -11.49 -9.58 -12.54
N GLY A 80 -12.20 -10.46 -11.84
CA GLY A 80 -11.61 -11.39 -10.89
C GLY A 80 -10.65 -12.41 -11.50
N ARG A 81 -10.64 -12.59 -12.83
CA ARG A 81 -9.63 -13.42 -13.51
C ARG A 81 -8.30 -12.69 -13.66
N LYS A 82 -8.34 -11.38 -13.88
CA LYS A 82 -7.14 -10.52 -13.99
C LYS A 82 -6.52 -10.23 -12.63
N LYS A 83 -7.33 -10.29 -11.55
CA LYS A 83 -6.90 -10.04 -10.17
C LYS A 83 -6.04 -8.76 -10.05
N SER A 84 -6.52 -7.66 -10.65
CA SER A 84 -5.82 -6.37 -10.56
C SER A 84 -5.62 -5.95 -9.09
N GLN A 85 -4.74 -4.98 -8.84
CA GLN A 85 -4.58 -4.46 -7.48
C GLN A 85 -5.89 -3.86 -6.94
N LEU A 86 -6.66 -3.16 -7.79
CA LEU A 86 -7.96 -2.64 -7.39
C LEU A 86 -8.93 -3.78 -7.05
N TYR A 87 -8.98 -4.84 -7.87
CA TYR A 87 -9.78 -6.03 -7.56
C TYR A 87 -9.39 -6.64 -6.22
N LYS A 88 -8.09 -6.86 -5.98
CA LYS A 88 -7.58 -7.44 -4.72
C LYS A 88 -7.99 -6.59 -3.51
N ILE A 89 -7.95 -5.25 -3.63
CA ILE A 89 -8.39 -4.33 -2.57
C ILE A 89 -9.89 -4.44 -2.32
N VAL A 90 -10.71 -4.36 -3.37
CA VAL A 90 -12.17 -4.43 -3.24
C VAL A 90 -12.58 -5.81 -2.69
N TYR A 91 -11.91 -6.86 -3.14
CA TYR A 91 -12.13 -8.22 -2.65
C TYR A 91 -11.79 -8.34 -1.15
N LEU A 92 -10.62 -7.85 -0.71
CA LEU A 92 -10.27 -7.78 0.72
C LEU A 92 -11.28 -6.99 1.54
N ALA A 93 -11.74 -5.84 1.05
CA ALA A 93 -12.77 -5.04 1.71
C ALA A 93 -14.09 -5.81 1.85
N SER A 94 -14.53 -6.51 0.80
CA SER A 94 -15.74 -7.33 0.82
C SER A 94 -15.66 -8.45 1.86
N ARG A 95 -14.52 -9.15 1.92
CA ARG A 95 -14.30 -10.27 2.85
C ARG A 95 -14.26 -9.80 4.29
N TYR A 96 -13.66 -8.63 4.54
CA TYR A 96 -13.72 -7.99 5.85
C TYR A 96 -15.16 -7.67 6.28
N ALA A 97 -15.98 -7.14 5.37
CA ALA A 97 -17.38 -6.85 5.66
C ALA A 97 -18.18 -8.13 5.98
N ILE A 98 -17.97 -9.22 5.23
CA ILE A 98 -18.60 -10.52 5.50
C ILE A 98 -18.20 -11.04 6.87
N LEU A 99 -16.90 -11.04 7.22
CA LEU A 99 -16.42 -11.57 8.49
C LEU A 99 -16.94 -10.80 9.70
N ASN A 100 -17.13 -9.48 9.57
CA ASN A 100 -17.74 -8.69 10.64
C ASN A 100 -19.22 -9.04 10.86
N GLY A 101 -19.93 -9.48 9.81
CA GLY A 101 -21.33 -9.91 9.91
C GLY A 101 -21.50 -11.38 10.28
N ASP A 102 -20.57 -12.23 9.86
CA ASP A 102 -20.60 -13.68 10.05
C ASP A 102 -19.18 -14.26 10.25
N PRO A 103 -18.68 -14.26 11.51
CA PRO A 103 -17.37 -14.82 11.83
C PRO A 103 -17.25 -16.32 11.57
N SER A 104 -18.36 -17.06 11.46
CA SER A 104 -18.34 -18.52 11.22
C SER A 104 -17.71 -18.89 9.88
N ARG A 105 -17.61 -17.93 8.95
CA ARG A 105 -17.05 -18.09 7.60
C ARG A 105 -15.55 -17.88 7.52
N THR A 106 -14.85 -17.70 8.64
CA THR A 106 -13.42 -17.34 8.70
C THR A 106 -12.54 -18.26 7.86
N GLU A 107 -12.63 -19.58 8.06
CA GLU A 107 -11.76 -20.54 7.37
C GLU A 107 -11.95 -20.52 5.85
N ALA A 108 -13.20 -20.52 5.39
CA ALA A 108 -13.53 -20.42 3.97
C ALA A 108 -13.03 -19.11 3.36
N ILE A 109 -13.24 -17.99 4.04
CA ILE A 109 -12.78 -16.68 3.58
C ILE A 109 -11.26 -16.60 3.53
N TYR A 110 -10.55 -17.18 4.49
CA TYR A 110 -9.09 -17.18 4.47
C TYR A 110 -8.53 -18.03 3.33
N SER A 111 -9.18 -19.15 3.01
CA SER A 111 -8.86 -19.94 1.81
C SER A 111 -9.05 -19.12 0.53
N ASP A 112 -10.21 -18.48 0.36
CA ASP A 112 -10.52 -17.61 -0.78
C ASP A 112 -9.51 -16.48 -0.93
N LEU A 113 -9.13 -15.85 0.19
CA LEU A 113 -8.16 -14.75 0.18
C LEU A 113 -6.76 -15.21 -0.24
N ARG A 114 -6.32 -16.38 0.21
CA ARG A 114 -5.03 -16.95 -0.23
C ARG A 114 -5.01 -17.21 -1.73
N GLU A 115 -6.10 -17.73 -2.27
CA GLU A 115 -6.26 -17.93 -3.71
C GLU A 115 -6.28 -16.60 -4.46
N CYS A 116 -7.04 -15.61 -3.99
CA CYS A 116 -7.10 -14.28 -4.60
C CYS A 116 -5.74 -13.57 -4.59
N LEU A 117 -4.95 -13.76 -3.52
CA LEU A 117 -3.63 -13.15 -3.37
C LEU A 117 -2.50 -13.96 -4.00
N ASP A 118 -2.81 -15.11 -4.60
CA ASP A 118 -1.86 -16.04 -5.20
C ASP A 118 -0.75 -16.46 -4.21
N ASN A 119 -1.14 -16.65 -2.94
CA ASN A 119 -0.21 -17.02 -1.86
C ASN A 119 -0.87 -18.02 -0.89
N PRO A 120 -0.74 -19.34 -1.15
CA PRO A 120 -1.35 -20.39 -0.33
C PRO A 120 -0.76 -20.48 1.09
N ASN A 121 0.45 -19.96 1.31
CA ASN A 121 1.14 -20.05 2.60
C ASN A 121 1.01 -18.76 3.43
N LEU A 122 0.15 -17.82 3.02
CA LEU A 122 -0.04 -16.57 3.75
C LEU A 122 -0.68 -16.87 5.11
N GLU A 123 -0.05 -16.42 6.19
CA GLU A 123 -0.55 -16.63 7.56
C GLU A 123 -1.88 -15.89 7.80
N ASP A 124 -2.72 -16.45 8.68
CA ASP A 124 -4.01 -15.88 9.08
C ASP A 124 -3.89 -14.45 9.61
N ASN A 125 -2.92 -14.22 10.50
CA ASN A 125 -2.61 -12.90 11.05
C ASN A 125 -2.30 -11.85 9.96
N MET A 126 -1.72 -12.27 8.83
CA MET A 126 -1.36 -11.39 7.73
C MET A 126 -2.59 -11.06 6.88
N LEU A 127 -3.52 -12.01 6.74
CA LEU A 127 -4.83 -11.75 6.12
C LEU A 127 -5.61 -10.71 6.93
N ASP A 128 -5.64 -10.83 8.26
CA ASP A 128 -6.22 -9.84 9.17
C ASP A 128 -5.59 -8.45 8.98
N ILE A 129 -4.27 -8.39 8.95
CA ILE A 129 -3.52 -7.14 8.73
C ILE A 129 -3.87 -6.52 7.38
N TYR A 130 -3.97 -7.32 6.32
CA TYR A 130 -4.28 -6.82 4.97
C TYR A 130 -5.69 -6.26 4.89
N MET A 131 -6.69 -7.01 5.38
CA MET A 131 -8.07 -6.53 5.45
C MET A 131 -8.18 -5.24 6.27
N ALA A 132 -7.58 -5.21 7.47
CA ALA A 132 -7.59 -4.02 8.31
C ALA A 132 -6.88 -2.82 7.66
N SER A 133 -5.83 -3.06 6.87
CA SER A 133 -5.10 -2.00 6.16
C SER A 133 -5.92 -1.39 5.03
N VAL A 134 -6.68 -2.21 4.29
CA VAL A 134 -7.65 -1.73 3.29
C VAL A 134 -8.70 -0.84 3.95
N VAL A 135 -9.29 -1.27 5.07
CA VAL A 135 -10.29 -0.46 5.79
C VAL A 135 -9.72 0.87 6.28
N LYS A 136 -8.49 0.88 6.79
CA LYS A 136 -7.80 2.12 7.19
C LYS A 136 -7.52 3.03 6.00
N PHE A 137 -7.20 2.47 4.83
CA PHE A 137 -7.01 3.21 3.60
C PHE A 137 -8.33 3.82 3.10
N ILE A 138 -9.44 3.07 3.10
CA ILE A 138 -10.78 3.61 2.77
C ILE A 138 -11.07 4.84 3.63
N LYS A 139 -10.90 4.73 4.95
CA LYS A 139 -11.09 5.88 5.86
C LYS A 139 -10.15 7.04 5.58
N ALA A 140 -8.95 6.80 5.04
CA ALA A 140 -8.03 7.87 4.66
C ALA A 140 -8.50 8.60 3.38
N LEU A 141 -9.12 7.89 2.44
CA LEU A 141 -9.79 8.50 1.28
C LEU A 141 -11.03 9.30 1.71
N ASP A 142 -11.83 8.78 2.63
CA ASP A 142 -12.98 9.50 3.20
C ASP A 142 -12.53 10.80 3.88
N ASP A 143 -11.43 10.77 4.62
CA ASP A 143 -10.86 11.97 5.24
C ASP A 143 -10.44 13.01 4.18
N LEU A 144 -9.88 12.59 3.04
CA LEU A 144 -9.56 13.50 1.92
C LEU A 144 -10.81 14.06 1.24
N PHE A 145 -11.84 13.21 1.07
CA PHE A 145 -13.14 13.63 0.55
C PHE A 145 -13.71 14.76 1.41
N LEU A 146 -13.75 14.57 2.72
CA LEU A 146 -14.29 15.52 3.71
C LEU A 146 -13.46 16.81 3.80
N LYS A 147 -12.14 16.73 3.57
CA LYS A 147 -11.27 17.92 3.52
C LYS A 147 -11.46 18.79 2.28
N GLY A 148 -12.25 18.33 1.30
CA GLY A 148 -12.64 19.13 0.14
C GLY A 148 -12.10 18.62 -1.19
N LEU A 149 -11.39 17.50 -1.21
CA LEU A 149 -11.01 16.84 -2.47
C LEU A 149 -12.23 16.20 -3.16
N LEU A 150 -13.31 15.95 -2.40
CA LEU A 150 -14.57 15.39 -2.91
C LEU A 150 -14.32 14.10 -3.70
N HIS A 151 -15.02 13.87 -4.80
CA HIS A 151 -14.96 12.63 -5.59
C HIS A 151 -13.57 12.29 -6.13
N ARG A 152 -12.69 13.28 -6.30
CA ARG A 152 -11.29 13.05 -6.68
C ARG A 152 -10.51 12.24 -5.65
N ALA A 153 -10.92 12.26 -4.38
CA ALA A 153 -10.34 11.38 -3.37
C ALA A 153 -10.48 9.90 -3.75
N PHE A 154 -11.58 9.52 -4.40
CA PHE A 154 -11.80 8.15 -4.83
C PHE A 154 -11.09 7.82 -6.15
N GLU A 155 -10.86 8.80 -7.03
CA GLU A 155 -10.04 8.63 -8.24
C GLU A 155 -8.60 8.23 -7.95
N LEU A 156 -8.09 8.61 -6.77
CA LEU A 156 -6.72 8.30 -6.35
C LEU A 156 -6.40 6.81 -6.43
N VAL A 157 -7.38 5.91 -6.26
CA VAL A 157 -7.16 4.46 -6.37
C VAL A 157 -6.65 4.03 -7.76
N LEU A 158 -6.82 4.88 -8.78
CA LEU A 158 -6.33 4.64 -10.13
C LEU A 158 -4.90 5.17 -10.33
N TYR A 159 -4.55 6.27 -9.67
CA TYR A 159 -3.35 7.05 -9.97
C TYR A 159 -2.20 6.73 -9.01
N ILE A 160 -2.52 6.49 -7.74
CA ILE A 160 -1.49 6.26 -6.73
C ILE A 160 -1.05 4.80 -6.69
N PRO A 161 0.17 4.50 -6.21
CA PRO A 161 0.61 3.12 -6.04
C PRO A 161 -0.21 2.37 -4.97
N ILE A 162 -1.17 1.53 -5.36
CA ILE A 162 -2.10 0.86 -4.42
C ILE A 162 -1.79 -0.63 -4.14
N ASN A 163 -0.53 -1.07 -4.14
CA ASN A 163 -0.24 -2.44 -3.68
C ASN A 163 -0.62 -2.62 -2.20
N ILE A 164 -1.04 -3.84 -1.81
CA ILE A 164 -1.42 -4.18 -0.43
C ILE A 164 -0.34 -3.79 0.59
N SER A 165 0.94 -3.95 0.21
CA SER A 165 2.08 -3.52 1.03
C SER A 165 2.11 -2.01 1.28
N HIS A 166 1.70 -1.18 0.31
CA HIS A 166 1.62 0.27 0.45
C HIS A 166 0.45 0.69 1.34
N LEU A 167 -0.69 -0.01 1.28
CA LEU A 167 -1.85 0.30 2.11
C LEU A 167 -1.56 0.17 3.61
N ARG A 168 -0.67 -0.76 3.97
CA ARG A 168 -0.14 -0.91 5.34
C ARG A 168 0.66 0.31 5.80
N LEU A 169 1.12 1.17 4.89
CA LEU A 169 1.77 2.43 5.19
C LEU A 169 0.76 3.59 5.18
N TYR A 170 -0.07 3.68 4.16
CA TYR A 170 -0.97 4.83 3.97
C TYR A 170 -2.05 4.91 5.07
N GLY A 171 -2.74 3.80 5.33
CA GLY A 171 -3.86 3.77 6.27
C GLY A 171 -3.47 4.11 7.72
N PRO A 172 -2.41 3.51 8.30
CA PRO A 172 -1.97 3.86 9.65
C PRO A 172 -1.37 5.26 9.80
N HIS A 173 -0.81 5.83 8.73
CA HIS A 173 -0.14 7.14 8.75
C HIS A 173 -0.98 8.23 8.05
N LYS A 174 -2.26 8.32 8.41
CA LYS A 174 -3.26 9.18 7.75
C LYS A 174 -2.86 10.66 7.63
N GLU A 175 -2.22 11.22 8.66
CA GLU A 175 -1.78 12.62 8.64
C GLU A 175 -0.72 12.83 7.57
N ARG A 176 0.33 11.99 7.57
CA ARG A 176 1.38 12.00 6.53
C ARG A 176 0.79 11.77 5.15
N PHE A 177 -0.10 10.78 5.02
CA PHE A 177 -0.81 10.52 3.76
C PHE A 177 -1.55 11.76 3.28
N SER A 178 -2.33 12.41 4.15
CA SER A 178 -3.08 13.62 3.79
C SER A 178 -2.18 14.76 3.32
N THR A 179 -0.97 14.92 3.89
CA THR A 179 -0.04 15.98 3.49
C THR A 179 0.56 15.80 2.10
N CYS A 180 0.44 14.61 1.50
CA CYS A 180 0.88 14.38 0.12
C CYS A 180 -0.03 15.03 -0.92
N PHE A 181 -1.21 15.52 -0.53
CA PHE A 181 -2.24 16.02 -1.45
C PHE A 181 -2.40 17.53 -1.35
N SER A 182 -2.40 18.20 -2.50
CA SER A 182 -2.84 19.58 -2.63
C SER A 182 -4.38 19.60 -2.64
N ILE A 183 -4.98 19.99 -1.52
CA ILE A 183 -6.44 19.97 -1.39
C ILE A 183 -7.02 21.22 -2.04
N GLN A 184 -7.45 21.07 -3.28
CA GLN A 184 -8.17 22.07 -4.05
C GLN A 184 -9.56 21.53 -4.36
N LYS A 185 -10.59 22.33 -4.06
CA LYS A 185 -11.96 21.94 -4.36
C LYS A 185 -12.10 21.81 -5.88
N PRO A 186 -12.52 20.65 -6.41
CA PRO A 186 -12.70 20.50 -7.84
C PRO A 186 -13.79 21.46 -8.36
N PRO A 187 -13.69 21.91 -9.62
CA PRO A 187 -14.80 22.60 -10.27
C PRO A 187 -16.04 21.70 -10.31
N ALA A 188 -17.20 22.27 -10.66
CA ALA A 188 -18.39 21.46 -10.89
C ALA A 188 -18.14 20.52 -12.08
N GLU A 189 -17.88 19.25 -11.79
CA GLU A 189 -17.60 18.25 -12.81
C GLU A 189 -18.89 17.55 -13.26
N ILE A 190 -18.98 17.29 -14.56
CA ILE A 190 -20.13 16.61 -15.20
C ILE A 190 -20.14 15.10 -14.88
N GLN A 191 -18.98 14.54 -14.50
CA GLN A 191 -18.80 13.11 -14.22
C GLN A 191 -18.30 12.94 -12.79
N GLY A 192 -19.21 12.67 -11.86
CA GLY A 192 -18.84 12.39 -10.48
C GLY A 192 -18.25 10.99 -10.35
N SER A 193 -16.96 10.88 -10.05
CA SER A 193 -16.23 9.63 -9.78
C SER A 193 -16.65 8.92 -8.47
N LEU A 194 -17.85 9.18 -7.95
CA LEU A 194 -18.39 8.52 -6.76
C LEU A 194 -18.43 6.98 -6.94
N LEU A 195 -18.56 6.53 -8.19
CA LEU A 195 -18.48 5.12 -8.61
C LEU A 195 -17.16 4.44 -8.20
N LEU A 196 -16.09 5.20 -7.97
CA LEU A 196 -14.80 4.68 -7.52
C LEU A 196 -14.67 4.50 -6.02
N SER A 197 -15.67 4.93 -5.24
CA SER A 197 -15.64 4.68 -3.81
C SER A 197 -15.59 3.16 -3.56
N ILE A 198 -14.61 2.71 -2.80
CA ILE A 198 -14.43 1.27 -2.53
C ILE A 198 -15.70 0.62 -1.96
N PRO A 199 -16.47 1.26 -1.03
CA PRO A 199 -17.75 0.71 -0.59
C PRO A 199 -18.75 0.47 -1.73
N PHE A 200 -18.85 1.39 -2.70
CA PHE A 200 -19.70 1.20 -3.87
C PHE A 200 -19.21 0.01 -4.72
N LEU A 201 -17.90 -0.08 -4.95
CA LEU A 201 -17.29 -1.18 -5.70
C LEU A 201 -17.49 -2.54 -5.02
N VAL A 202 -17.49 -2.58 -3.68
CA VAL A 202 -17.83 -3.79 -2.91
C VAL A 202 -19.25 -4.23 -3.19
N HIS A 203 -20.24 -3.32 -3.13
CA HIS A 203 -21.63 -3.65 -3.44
C HIS A 203 -21.82 -4.05 -4.90
N TYR A 204 -21.03 -3.49 -5.83
CA TYR A 204 -21.04 -3.90 -7.22
C TYR A 204 -20.56 -5.36 -7.41
N LEU A 205 -19.47 -5.74 -6.72
CA LEU A 205 -18.89 -7.09 -6.84
C LEU A 205 -19.59 -8.16 -6.01
N VAL A 206 -20.19 -7.78 -4.88
CA VAL A 206 -20.87 -8.70 -3.95
C VAL A 206 -22.22 -8.08 -3.57
N PRO A 207 -23.23 -8.16 -4.45
CA PRO A 207 -24.52 -7.50 -4.26
C PRO A 207 -25.30 -7.99 -3.03
N GLU A 208 -24.94 -9.16 -2.50
CA GLU A 208 -25.56 -9.78 -1.33
C GLU A 208 -25.13 -9.10 -0.01
N LEU A 209 -24.04 -8.35 -0.01
CA LEU A 209 -23.65 -7.50 1.11
C LEU A 209 -24.54 -6.25 1.11
N ARG A 210 -25.43 -6.15 2.10
CA ARG A 210 -26.29 -4.98 2.36
C ARG A 210 -25.92 -4.32 3.68
#